data_AF-A0A0C1EFF6-F1
#
_entry.id   AF-A0A0C1EFF6-F1
#
_cell.length_a   1.000
_cell.length_b   1.000
_cell.length_c   1.000
_cell.angle_alpha   90.00
_cell.angle_beta   90.00
_cell.angle_gamma   90.00
#
_symmetry.space_group_name_H-M   'P 1'
#
loop_
_entity.id
_entity.type
_entity.pdbx_description
1 polymer ?
#
loop_
_entity_poly.entity_id
_entity_poly.type
_entity_poly.pdbx_seq_one_letter_code
_entity_poly.pdbx_strand_id
1 'polypeptide(L)'
;MNMLKGIPPLPGIFTLAALAGLVLTPAAADAEEACGQDNRHWLFEEAQENAGFAFVQLQRGEADQVQDPAGPGNRVAHLTAGPKKRGKVGKADYVHRFEPLQAGTVISMQARFFFPPDTPLNSIILMDLECASCGMDTNPGIRLYLRKGLLRVDRSKIGIRQPFLSTVPRLLQPGIWHHITWQVTLGKGTEGHSLVTLDGEVVSDARGTTILSQEIVSQHADIRVQEQVDRFQVGLTANSNKQAVGMFLDDVRFCRL
;
A
#
# COMPACT_ATOMS: atom_id res chain seq x y z
N MET A 1 -28.94 -7.95 43.20
CA MET A 1 -29.30 -9.10 44.06
C MET A 1 -30.67 -9.60 43.61
N ASN A 2 -30.95 -10.91 43.71
CA ASN A 2 -32.07 -11.66 43.07
C ASN A 2 -31.89 -11.74 41.54
N MET A 3 -31.63 -12.88 40.88
CA MET A 3 -32.07 -14.29 40.98
C MET A 3 -33.54 -14.57 40.65
N LEU A 4 -33.74 -15.32 39.56
CA LEU A 4 -34.62 -16.49 39.31
C LEU A 4 -34.21 -17.00 37.90
N LYS A 5 -33.64 -18.21 37.70
CA LYS A 5 -34.29 -19.54 37.60
C LYS A 5 -35.51 -19.54 36.64
N GLY A 6 -35.65 -20.39 35.61
CA GLY A 6 -34.80 -21.47 35.10
C GLY A 6 -35.64 -22.71 34.73
N ILE A 7 -35.62 -23.15 33.46
CA ILE A 7 -36.31 -24.38 32.97
C ILE A 7 -35.48 -25.06 31.85
N PRO A 8 -35.08 -26.35 32.00
CA PRO A 8 -34.61 -27.24 30.93
C PRO A 8 -35.79 -28.11 30.40
N PRO A 9 -35.76 -28.73 29.19
CA PRO A 9 -34.79 -29.78 28.75
C PRO A 9 -34.35 -29.57 27.26
N LEU A 10 -33.90 -30.50 26.41
CA LEU A 10 -33.71 -31.98 26.33
C LEU A 10 -32.42 -32.25 25.49
N PRO A 11 -31.69 -33.38 25.63
CA PRO A 11 -30.52 -33.67 24.79
C PRO A 11 -30.91 -34.32 23.45
N GLY A 12 -30.89 -33.53 22.38
CA GLY A 12 -31.01 -34.04 21.00
C GLY A 12 -29.65 -34.47 20.44
N ILE A 13 -29.44 -35.77 20.27
CA ILE A 13 -28.25 -36.31 19.58
C ILE A 13 -28.41 -36.06 18.08
N PHE A 14 -27.65 -35.11 17.53
CA PHE A 14 -27.47 -34.95 16.09
C PHE A 14 -26.08 -35.39 15.66
N THR A 15 -25.99 -36.62 15.13
CA THR A 15 -24.79 -37.15 14.48
C THR A 15 -24.68 -36.54 13.08
N LEU A 16 -24.05 -35.37 12.97
CA LEU A 16 -23.69 -34.79 11.67
C LEU A 16 -22.40 -35.42 11.16
N ALA A 17 -22.53 -36.25 10.12
CA ALA A 17 -21.38 -36.83 9.43
C ALA A 17 -20.56 -35.73 8.75
N ALA A 18 -19.30 -35.59 9.16
CA ALA A 18 -18.36 -34.67 8.52
C ALA A 18 -17.92 -35.23 7.16
N LEU A 19 -18.64 -34.86 6.10
CA LEU A 19 -18.15 -35.01 4.72
C LEU A 19 -17.02 -34.00 4.51
N ALA A 20 -15.78 -34.47 4.70
CA ALA A 20 -14.57 -33.73 4.37
C ALA A 20 -14.41 -33.60 2.85
N GLY A 21 -15.17 -32.67 2.26
CA GLY A 21 -14.97 -32.24 0.89
C GLY A 21 -13.65 -31.47 0.79
N LEU A 22 -12.64 -32.10 0.20
CA LEU A 22 -11.44 -31.42 -0.29
C LEU A 22 -11.83 -30.46 -1.41
N VAL A 23 -12.22 -29.24 -1.05
CA VAL A 23 -12.29 -28.13 -2.00
C VAL A 23 -10.85 -27.75 -2.34
N LEU A 24 -10.37 -28.28 -3.45
CA LEU A 24 -9.18 -27.78 -4.13
C LEU A 24 -9.49 -26.34 -4.58
N THR A 25 -9.14 -25.36 -3.75
CA THR A 25 -9.03 -23.98 -4.20
C THR A 25 -7.97 -23.95 -5.30
N PRO A 26 -8.28 -23.43 -6.52
CA PRO A 26 -7.26 -23.28 -7.54
C PRO A 26 -6.15 -22.38 -7.00
N ALA A 27 -4.91 -22.76 -7.26
CA ALA A 27 -3.74 -21.98 -6.85
C ALA A 27 -3.76 -20.60 -7.53
N ALA A 28 -3.16 -19.61 -6.88
CA ALA A 28 -3.08 -18.22 -7.36
C ALA A 28 -2.04 -18.06 -8.51
N ALA A 29 -2.22 -18.82 -9.58
CA ALA A 29 -1.73 -18.50 -10.91
C ALA A 29 -2.84 -17.78 -11.69
N ASP A 30 -2.48 -17.13 -12.80
CA ASP A 30 -3.41 -16.47 -13.74
C ASP A 30 -4.03 -15.13 -13.25
N ALA A 31 -3.30 -14.39 -12.41
CA ALA A 31 -3.59 -12.97 -12.10
C ALA A 31 -2.82 -11.96 -12.99
N GLU A 32 -2.00 -12.42 -13.95
CA GLU A 32 -1.25 -11.55 -14.87
C GLU A 32 -2.06 -11.11 -16.11
N GLU A 33 -3.16 -11.79 -16.45
CA GLU A 33 -3.88 -11.57 -17.73
C GLU A 33 -4.84 -10.35 -17.75
N ALA A 34 -5.05 -9.66 -16.62
CA ALA A 34 -6.07 -8.61 -16.50
C ALA A 34 -5.55 -7.16 -16.64
N CYS A 35 -4.28 -6.95 -16.98
CA CYS A 35 -3.74 -5.59 -17.10
C CYS A 35 -4.11 -4.90 -18.41
N GLY A 36 -4.88 -3.81 -18.29
CA GLY A 36 -5.36 -3.00 -19.39
C GLY A 36 -4.35 -1.95 -19.88
N GLN A 37 -4.88 -0.81 -20.34
CA GLN A 37 -4.06 0.30 -20.84
C GLN A 37 -3.27 0.96 -19.70
N ASP A 38 -1.95 1.08 -19.89
CA ASP A 38 -0.95 1.51 -18.89
C ASP A 38 -0.54 0.40 -17.89
N ASN A 39 0.04 -0.67 -18.44
CA ASN A 39 0.82 -1.66 -17.69
C ASN A 39 2.30 -1.25 -17.67
N ARG A 40 2.91 -1.23 -16.48
CA ARG A 40 4.33 -0.93 -16.24
C ARG A 40 4.93 -1.99 -15.32
N HIS A 41 6.12 -2.42 -15.67
CA HIS A 41 6.95 -3.31 -14.87
C HIS A 41 8.36 -2.76 -14.83
N TRP A 42 8.92 -2.62 -13.64
CA TRP A 42 10.29 -2.14 -13.41
C TRP A 42 11.06 -3.19 -12.61
N LEU A 43 12.12 -3.70 -13.24
CA LEU A 43 13.15 -4.53 -12.64
C LEU A 43 14.42 -3.67 -12.51
N PHE A 44 15.12 -3.77 -11.39
CA PHE A 44 16.34 -2.98 -11.15
C PHE A 44 17.63 -3.66 -11.65
N GLU A 45 17.48 -4.78 -12.36
CA GLU A 45 18.56 -5.53 -13.04
C GLU A 45 19.30 -4.67 -14.07
N GLU A 46 18.57 -3.81 -14.79
CA GLU A 46 19.13 -2.93 -15.81
C GLU A 46 19.45 -1.51 -15.28
N ALA A 47 20.64 -1.02 -15.61
CA ALA A 47 21.10 0.32 -15.24
C ALA A 47 20.53 1.40 -16.18
N GLN A 48 19.20 1.58 -16.14
CA GLN A 48 18.51 2.68 -16.81
C GLN A 48 18.44 3.93 -15.90
N GLU A 49 18.39 5.13 -16.49
CA GLU A 49 18.19 6.36 -15.71
C GLU A 49 16.88 6.28 -14.91
N ASN A 50 16.94 6.59 -13.61
CA ASN A 50 15.83 6.44 -12.66
C ASN A 50 15.18 5.02 -12.67
N ALA A 51 15.89 3.99 -13.16
CA ALA A 51 15.36 2.64 -13.41
C ALA A 51 14.06 2.63 -14.27
N GLY A 52 13.92 3.57 -15.21
CA GLY A 52 12.73 3.68 -16.08
C GLY A 52 11.52 4.35 -15.42
N PHE A 53 11.64 4.86 -14.19
CA PHE A 53 10.63 5.75 -13.58
C PHE A 53 10.75 7.18 -14.11
N ALA A 54 9.71 7.99 -13.90
CA ALA A 54 9.71 9.38 -14.36
C ALA A 54 10.76 10.23 -13.62
N PHE A 55 10.98 9.97 -12.33
CA PHE A 55 12.08 10.52 -11.52
C PHE A 55 12.20 9.78 -10.18
N VAL A 56 13.32 9.98 -9.48
CA VAL A 56 13.49 9.58 -8.07
C VAL A 56 13.32 10.81 -7.16
N GLN A 57 12.37 10.76 -6.22
CA GLN A 57 12.14 11.80 -5.23
C GLN A 57 12.99 11.58 -3.97
N LEU A 58 14.13 12.25 -3.89
CA LEU A 58 15.00 12.24 -2.71
C LEU A 58 14.75 13.46 -1.81
N GLN A 59 14.46 13.22 -0.53
CA GLN A 59 14.44 14.26 0.50
C GLN A 59 15.11 13.74 1.76
N ARG A 60 16.40 14.04 1.93
CA ARG A 60 17.24 13.51 3.03
C ARG A 60 17.18 11.98 3.09
N GLY A 61 17.23 11.39 1.91
CA GLY A 61 17.33 9.97 1.64
C GLY A 61 18.18 9.75 0.39
N GLU A 62 18.55 8.50 0.17
CA GLU A 62 19.50 8.03 -0.83
C GLU A 62 18.86 6.83 -1.57
N ALA A 63 19.22 6.66 -2.84
CA ALA A 63 18.72 5.59 -3.70
C ALA A 63 19.84 5.08 -4.61
N ASP A 64 20.25 3.82 -4.41
CA ASP A 64 21.34 3.18 -5.14
C ASP A 64 20.88 1.84 -5.71
N GLN A 65 21.35 1.44 -6.89
CA GLN A 65 21.20 0.05 -7.35
C GLN A 65 22.34 -0.81 -6.79
N VAL A 66 22.02 -1.82 -6.00
CA VAL A 66 23.00 -2.71 -5.33
C VAL A 66 22.69 -4.19 -5.61
N GLN A 67 23.59 -5.08 -5.19
CA GLN A 67 23.35 -6.53 -5.22
C GLN A 67 22.21 -6.92 -4.26
N ASP A 68 21.28 -7.77 -4.70
CA ASP A 68 20.22 -8.33 -3.84
C ASP A 68 20.86 -9.07 -2.64
N PRO A 69 20.51 -8.70 -1.38
CA PRO A 69 21.10 -9.30 -0.18
C PRO A 69 20.70 -10.76 0.04
N ALA A 70 19.66 -11.25 -0.64
CA ALA A 70 19.15 -12.62 -0.55
C ALA A 70 19.33 -13.43 -1.85
N GLY A 71 19.71 -12.78 -2.97
CA GLY A 71 19.80 -13.41 -4.30
C GLY A 71 21.06 -13.02 -5.07
N PRO A 72 22.15 -13.81 -5.04
CA PRO A 72 23.35 -13.49 -5.82
C PRO A 72 23.05 -13.50 -7.33
N GLY A 73 23.40 -12.41 -8.03
CA GLY A 73 23.16 -12.19 -9.45
C GLY A 73 22.10 -11.11 -9.77
N ASN A 74 21.12 -10.88 -8.90
CA ASN A 74 20.08 -9.86 -9.09
C ASN A 74 20.53 -8.46 -8.61
N ARG A 75 20.09 -7.38 -9.26
CA ARG A 75 20.26 -6.00 -8.75
C ARG A 75 18.93 -5.42 -8.30
N VAL A 76 18.95 -4.75 -7.16
CA VAL A 76 17.77 -4.17 -6.50
C VAL A 76 18.03 -2.74 -6.11
N ALA A 77 16.98 -1.92 -5.96
CA ALA A 77 17.14 -0.59 -5.41
C ALA A 77 17.27 -0.65 -3.89
N HIS A 78 18.37 -0.14 -3.34
CA HIS A 78 18.54 0.15 -1.92
C HIS A 78 18.13 1.59 -1.64
N LEU A 79 17.16 1.77 -0.76
CA LEU A 79 16.54 3.04 -0.43
C LEU A 79 16.77 3.34 1.05
N THR A 80 17.39 4.49 1.35
CA THR A 80 17.61 4.95 2.72
C THR A 80 16.86 6.26 2.97
N ALA A 81 16.19 6.39 4.10
CA ALA A 81 15.47 7.59 4.51
C ALA A 81 15.87 8.02 5.94
N GLY A 82 16.41 9.23 6.07
CA GLY A 82 16.86 9.77 7.35
C GLY A 82 15.71 10.25 8.27
N PRO A 83 15.96 10.39 9.59
CA PRO A 83 14.95 10.84 10.54
C PRO A 83 14.53 12.29 10.28
N LYS A 84 13.25 12.63 10.49
CA LYS A 84 12.70 14.00 10.26
C LYS A 84 13.49 15.06 11.05
N LYS A 85 13.95 16.12 10.37
CA LYS A 85 14.79 17.20 10.96
C LYS A 85 14.42 18.55 10.35
N ARG A 86 14.27 19.59 11.20
CA ARG A 86 13.88 20.96 10.78
C ARG A 86 12.64 20.98 9.86
N GLY A 87 11.59 20.26 10.24
CA GLY A 87 10.34 20.14 9.47
C GLY A 87 10.41 19.21 8.24
N LYS A 88 11.59 19.03 7.62
CA LYS A 88 11.77 18.20 6.42
C LYS A 88 11.72 16.71 6.72
N VAL A 89 10.89 16.02 5.92
CA VAL A 89 10.71 14.56 5.89
C VAL A 89 12.01 13.83 5.48
N GLY A 90 12.03 12.52 5.72
CA GLY A 90 12.99 11.60 5.10
C GLY A 90 12.25 10.77 4.06
N LYS A 91 12.64 10.87 2.78
CA LYS A 91 12.01 10.19 1.64
C LYS A 91 13.07 9.74 0.62
N ALA A 92 12.91 8.54 0.08
CA ALA A 92 13.60 8.04 -1.11
C ALA A 92 12.61 7.15 -1.86
N ASP A 93 11.91 7.73 -2.85
CA ASP A 93 10.81 7.07 -3.57
C ASP A 93 11.01 7.19 -5.09
N TYR A 94 10.72 6.12 -5.82
CA TYR A 94 10.56 6.15 -7.28
C TYR A 94 9.17 6.64 -7.63
N VAL A 95 9.06 7.49 -8.65
CA VAL A 95 7.79 8.13 -9.03
C VAL A 95 7.39 7.79 -10.46
N HIS A 96 6.18 7.26 -10.60
CA HIS A 96 5.50 7.08 -11.87
C HIS A 96 4.40 8.15 -12.05
N ARG A 97 4.28 8.66 -13.27
CA ARG A 97 3.30 9.65 -13.72
C ARG A 97 2.49 9.00 -14.85
N PHE A 98 1.17 9.17 -14.79
CA PHE A 98 0.23 8.61 -15.75
C PHE A 98 -0.90 9.62 -16.03
N GLU A 99 -1.69 9.37 -17.08
CA GLU A 99 -2.83 10.22 -17.44
C GLU A 99 -3.88 10.25 -16.31
N PRO A 100 -4.48 11.41 -15.97
CA PRO A 100 -5.34 11.52 -14.79
C PRO A 100 -6.53 10.55 -14.76
N LEU A 101 -6.53 9.66 -13.77
CA LEU A 101 -7.54 8.64 -13.56
C LEU A 101 -8.64 9.14 -12.63
N GLN A 102 -9.89 9.01 -13.08
CA GLN A 102 -11.09 9.48 -12.37
C GLN A 102 -11.71 8.35 -11.53
N ALA A 103 -12.68 8.71 -10.68
CA ALA A 103 -13.51 7.76 -9.94
C ALA A 103 -14.12 6.66 -10.86
N GLY A 104 -14.24 5.44 -10.32
CA GLY A 104 -14.61 4.23 -11.05
C GLY A 104 -13.42 3.44 -11.59
N THR A 105 -12.25 4.06 -11.77
CA THR A 105 -11.05 3.34 -12.24
C THR A 105 -10.50 2.40 -11.15
N VAL A 106 -10.03 1.23 -11.56
CA VAL A 106 -9.33 0.28 -10.68
C VAL A 106 -7.84 0.25 -11.03
N ILE A 107 -6.99 0.28 -10.02
CA ILE A 107 -5.53 0.30 -10.15
C ILE A 107 -4.95 -0.81 -9.28
N SER A 108 -3.99 -1.57 -9.80
CA SER A 108 -3.16 -2.53 -9.07
C SER A 108 -1.72 -2.02 -9.01
N MET A 109 -1.20 -1.84 -7.80
CA MET A 109 0.19 -1.46 -7.53
C MET A 109 0.87 -2.61 -6.80
N GLN A 110 2.03 -3.05 -7.27
CA GLN A 110 2.76 -4.16 -6.67
C GLN A 110 4.24 -3.80 -6.49
N ALA A 111 4.87 -4.36 -5.47
CA ALA A 111 6.33 -4.37 -5.34
C ALA A 111 6.79 -5.44 -4.35
N ARG A 112 8.04 -5.88 -4.51
CA ARG A 112 8.77 -6.66 -3.51
C ARG A 112 9.56 -5.72 -2.60
N PHE A 113 9.51 -5.96 -1.29
CA PHE A 113 10.24 -5.19 -0.27
C PHE A 113 11.07 -6.12 0.62
N PHE A 114 12.31 -5.73 0.91
CA PHE A 114 13.16 -6.38 1.93
C PHE A 114 13.60 -5.35 2.95
N PHE A 115 13.37 -5.62 4.22
CA PHE A 115 13.88 -4.80 5.32
C PHE A 115 14.99 -5.56 6.05
N PRO A 116 16.23 -5.04 6.18
CA PRO A 116 17.27 -5.67 7.01
C PRO A 116 16.78 -6.00 8.43
N PRO A 117 17.27 -7.08 9.09
CA PRO A 117 16.80 -7.55 10.40
C PRO A 117 16.57 -6.48 11.47
N ASP A 118 17.49 -5.51 11.60
CA ASP A 118 17.44 -4.46 12.64
C ASP A 118 16.64 -3.21 12.23
N THR A 119 15.93 -3.26 11.11
CA THR A 119 15.23 -2.09 10.55
C THR A 119 13.91 -1.82 11.29
N PRO A 120 13.64 -0.59 11.76
CA PRO A 120 12.43 -0.30 12.53
C PRO A 120 11.20 -0.23 11.62
N LEU A 121 10.40 -1.30 11.61
CA LEU A 121 9.17 -1.45 10.81
C LEU A 121 7.98 -0.59 11.28
N ASN A 122 8.21 0.66 11.70
CA ASN A 122 7.18 1.54 12.21
C ASN A 122 7.23 2.93 11.56
N SER A 123 6.04 3.45 11.23
CA SER A 123 5.87 4.80 10.68
C SER A 123 6.62 5.04 9.37
N ILE A 124 6.54 4.04 8.50
CA ILE A 124 7.05 4.06 7.14
C ILE A 124 5.86 4.14 6.17
N ILE A 125 5.95 4.97 5.13
CA ILE A 125 5.07 4.88 3.96
C ILE A 125 5.84 4.12 2.87
N LEU A 126 5.18 3.14 2.26
CA LEU A 126 5.73 2.24 1.22
C LEU A 126 5.27 2.63 -0.18
N MET A 127 4.02 3.08 -0.29
CA MET A 127 3.40 3.52 -1.54
C MET A 127 2.51 4.74 -1.27
N ASP A 128 2.55 5.72 -2.17
CA ASP A 128 1.67 6.89 -2.21
C ASP A 128 0.89 6.83 -3.56
N LEU A 129 -0.45 6.80 -3.51
CA LEU A 129 -1.31 7.01 -4.69
C LEU A 129 -1.96 8.39 -4.57
N GLU A 130 -1.55 9.29 -5.44
CA GLU A 130 -1.72 10.73 -5.26
C GLU A 130 -2.11 11.46 -6.54
N CYS A 131 -2.48 12.70 -6.33
CA CYS A 131 -2.79 13.65 -7.38
C CYS A 131 -1.88 14.88 -7.27
N ALA A 132 -1.10 15.17 -8.31
CA ALA A 132 -0.26 16.36 -8.44
C ALA A 132 -0.87 17.46 -9.34
N SER A 133 -1.97 17.18 -10.06
CA SER A 133 -2.60 18.10 -11.03
C SER A 133 -3.97 18.66 -10.63
N CYS A 134 -4.57 18.20 -9.52
CA CYS A 134 -5.93 18.58 -9.10
C CYS A 134 -6.07 19.96 -8.45
N GLY A 135 -5.09 20.85 -8.59
CA GLY A 135 -5.15 22.21 -8.04
C GLY A 135 -4.80 22.32 -6.55
N MET A 136 -4.00 21.39 -6.01
CA MET A 136 -3.46 21.46 -4.65
C MET A 136 -1.98 21.12 -4.58
N ASP A 137 -1.16 22.03 -4.05
CA ASP A 137 0.29 21.87 -3.88
C ASP A 137 0.68 20.73 -2.91
N THR A 138 -0.25 20.29 -2.06
CA THR A 138 -0.03 19.26 -1.04
C THR A 138 0.07 17.84 -1.62
N ASN A 139 -0.26 17.67 -2.90
CA ASN A 139 -0.39 16.37 -3.58
C ASN A 139 -1.30 15.38 -2.81
N PRO A 140 -2.61 15.68 -2.70
CA PRO A 140 -3.54 14.87 -1.94
C PRO A 140 -3.63 13.44 -2.49
N GLY A 141 -3.88 12.47 -1.60
CA GLY A 141 -3.90 11.05 -1.94
C GLY A 141 -4.05 10.10 -0.76
N ILE A 142 -3.96 8.80 -1.04
CA ILE A 142 -3.96 7.72 -0.05
C ILE A 142 -2.61 7.01 -0.06
N ARG A 143 -2.26 6.33 1.04
CA ARG A 143 -0.92 5.75 1.22
C ARG A 143 -0.97 4.36 1.82
N LEU A 144 -0.08 3.48 1.40
CA LEU A 144 0.19 2.23 2.11
C LEU A 144 1.26 2.47 3.18
N TYR A 145 0.89 2.24 4.44
CA TYR A 145 1.64 2.63 5.62
C TYR A 145 1.93 1.44 6.53
N LEU A 146 3.20 1.29 6.92
CA LEU A 146 3.67 0.25 7.82
C LEU A 146 3.77 0.79 9.25
N ARG A 147 3.05 0.17 10.19
CA ARG A 147 3.01 0.56 11.61
C ARG A 147 3.23 -0.64 12.53
N LYS A 148 4.48 -0.82 12.99
CA LYS A 148 4.95 -1.97 13.78
C LYS A 148 4.73 -3.29 13.02
N GLY A 149 5.19 -3.37 11.77
CA GLY A 149 5.00 -4.51 10.88
C GLY A 149 3.59 -4.66 10.26
N LEU A 150 2.57 -3.96 10.78
CA LEU A 150 1.21 -3.99 10.21
C LEU A 150 1.08 -3.04 9.02
N LEU A 151 0.66 -3.56 7.87
CA LEU A 151 0.21 -2.77 6.72
C LEU A 151 -1.14 -2.13 7.00
N ARG A 152 -1.30 -0.86 6.59
CA ARG A 152 -2.52 -0.05 6.77
C ARG A 152 -2.66 0.94 5.63
N VAL A 153 -3.88 1.17 5.16
CA VAL A 153 -4.18 2.25 4.20
C VAL A 153 -4.44 3.53 4.98
N ASP A 154 -3.62 4.56 4.77
CA ASP A 154 -3.73 5.89 5.40
C ASP A 154 -4.37 6.90 4.44
N ARG A 155 -5.57 7.37 4.81
CA ARG A 155 -6.35 8.36 4.05
C ARG A 155 -6.24 9.79 4.58
N SER A 156 -5.30 10.08 5.49
CA SER A 156 -5.17 11.42 6.09
C SER A 156 -4.68 12.50 5.12
N LYS A 157 -4.04 12.13 3.99
CA LYS A 157 -3.66 13.08 2.91
C LYS A 157 -4.88 13.59 2.11
N ILE A 158 -6.06 12.98 2.26
CA ILE A 158 -7.36 13.44 1.75
C ILE A 158 -8.33 13.80 2.87
N GLY A 159 -7.85 14.35 3.99
CA GLY A 159 -8.68 14.96 5.04
C GLY A 159 -9.49 14.01 5.94
N ILE A 160 -9.45 12.70 5.72
CA ILE A 160 -10.26 11.74 6.50
C ILE A 160 -9.76 11.62 7.95
N ARG A 161 -10.62 11.99 8.92
CA ARG A 161 -10.30 12.01 10.37
C ARG A 161 -10.08 10.64 11.01
N GLN A 162 -10.71 9.59 10.48
CA GLN A 162 -10.43 8.18 10.83
C GLN A 162 -9.71 7.54 9.63
N PRO A 163 -8.42 7.85 9.42
CA PRO A 163 -7.78 7.64 8.13
C PRO A 163 -7.55 6.17 7.81
N PHE A 164 -7.33 5.34 8.83
CA PHE A 164 -6.95 3.94 8.67
C PHE A 164 -8.16 3.06 8.36
N LEU A 165 -8.06 2.27 7.29
CA LEU A 165 -8.99 1.16 7.00
C LEU A 165 -8.73 -0.05 7.91
N SER A 166 -9.68 -0.98 7.93
CA SER A 166 -9.58 -2.25 8.66
C SER A 166 -8.47 -3.13 8.09
N THR A 167 -7.73 -3.79 8.99
CA THR A 167 -6.56 -4.63 8.66
C THR A 167 -6.55 -5.82 9.62
N VAL A 168 -6.23 -7.02 9.12
CA VAL A 168 -5.97 -8.21 9.96
C VAL A 168 -4.52 -8.21 10.45
N PRO A 169 -4.21 -8.80 11.63
CA PRO A 169 -2.92 -8.63 12.29
C PRO A 169 -1.79 -9.52 11.71
N ARG A 170 -1.63 -9.57 10.38
CA ARG A 170 -0.46 -10.18 9.71
C ARG A 170 0.69 -9.17 9.69
N LEU A 171 1.88 -9.60 10.08
CA LEU A 171 3.06 -8.75 10.25
C LEU A 171 4.11 -9.02 9.19
N LEU A 172 4.56 -7.98 8.50
CA LEU A 172 5.80 -7.98 7.73
C LEU A 172 6.97 -8.33 8.66
N GLN A 173 7.83 -9.26 8.24
CA GLN A 173 9.05 -9.66 8.95
C GLN A 173 10.29 -9.05 8.29
N PRO A 174 11.28 -8.57 9.06
CA PRO A 174 12.55 -8.17 8.49
C PRO A 174 13.43 -9.41 8.21
N GLY A 175 14.41 -9.27 7.32
CA GLY A 175 15.33 -10.33 6.92
C GLY A 175 14.85 -11.22 5.75
N ILE A 176 13.64 -10.99 5.22
CA ILE A 176 13.10 -11.70 4.05
C ILE A 176 12.45 -10.73 3.06
N TRP A 177 12.34 -11.18 1.81
CA TRP A 177 11.56 -10.50 0.77
C TRP A 177 10.06 -10.75 1.00
N HIS A 178 9.27 -9.69 0.93
CA HIS A 178 7.82 -9.72 0.97
C HIS A 178 7.23 -9.17 -0.32
N HIS A 179 6.22 -9.83 -0.89
CA HIS A 179 5.47 -9.32 -2.04
C HIS A 179 4.20 -8.65 -1.56
N ILE A 180 4.01 -7.39 -1.94
CA ILE A 180 2.83 -6.60 -1.57
C ILE A 180 2.10 -6.22 -2.85
N THR A 181 0.81 -6.54 -2.91
CA THR A 181 -0.12 -6.02 -3.91
C THR A 181 -1.15 -5.12 -3.21
N TRP A 182 -1.37 -3.94 -3.77
CA TRP A 182 -2.36 -2.97 -3.33
C TRP A 182 -3.25 -2.59 -4.52
N GLN A 183 -4.47 -3.11 -4.51
CA GLN A 183 -5.50 -2.77 -5.48
C GLN A 183 -6.43 -1.70 -4.90
N VAL A 184 -6.74 -0.69 -5.70
CA VAL A 184 -7.57 0.47 -5.32
C VAL A 184 -8.62 0.70 -6.40
N THR A 185 -9.90 0.71 -6.00
CA THR A 185 -10.96 1.35 -6.79
C THR A 185 -11.05 2.81 -6.35
N LEU A 186 -10.88 3.73 -7.29
CA LEU A 186 -11.03 5.17 -7.07
C LEU A 186 -12.51 5.51 -6.85
N GLY A 187 -12.85 6.13 -5.72
CA GLY A 187 -14.24 6.46 -5.44
C GLY A 187 -14.47 7.18 -4.12
N LYS A 188 -15.72 7.61 -3.91
CA LYS A 188 -16.17 8.36 -2.74
C LYS A 188 -17.04 7.48 -1.85
N GLY A 189 -16.97 7.67 -0.53
CA GLY A 189 -17.80 6.93 0.42
C GLY A 189 -17.64 5.41 0.27
N THR A 190 -18.72 4.72 -0.09
CA THR A 190 -18.76 3.26 -0.27
C THR A 190 -18.33 2.78 -1.66
N GLU A 191 -18.18 3.68 -2.64
CA GLU A 191 -17.74 3.37 -4.01
C GLU A 191 -16.24 3.07 -4.05
N GLY A 192 -15.46 3.82 -3.25
CA GLY A 192 -14.03 3.57 -3.10
C GLY A 192 -13.78 2.25 -2.36
N HIS A 193 -12.78 1.50 -2.82
CA HIS A 193 -12.41 0.19 -2.30
C HIS A 193 -10.89 0.05 -2.30
N SER A 194 -10.36 -0.66 -1.30
CA SER A 194 -8.95 -0.95 -1.18
C SER A 194 -8.76 -2.37 -0.71
N LEU A 195 -8.01 -3.15 -1.49
CA LEU A 195 -7.59 -4.50 -1.21
C LEU A 195 -6.05 -4.53 -1.12
N VAL A 196 -5.51 -5.05 -0.02
CA VAL A 196 -4.07 -5.21 0.20
C VAL A 196 -3.78 -6.67 0.50
N THR A 197 -2.81 -7.24 -0.21
CA THR A 197 -2.26 -8.56 0.12
C THR A 197 -0.79 -8.46 0.55
N LEU A 198 -0.36 -9.42 1.36
CA LEU A 198 1.03 -9.61 1.81
C LEU A 198 1.38 -11.08 1.62
N ASP A 199 2.26 -11.36 0.67
CA ASP A 199 2.65 -12.70 0.22
C ASP A 199 1.43 -13.54 -0.23
N GLY A 200 0.55 -12.91 -1.02
CA GLY A 200 -0.69 -13.51 -1.52
C GLY A 200 -1.87 -13.52 -0.54
N GLU A 201 -1.65 -13.37 0.77
CA GLU A 201 -2.73 -13.34 1.76
C GLU A 201 -3.35 -11.95 1.92
N VAL A 202 -4.69 -11.86 1.94
CA VAL A 202 -5.43 -10.61 2.17
C VAL A 202 -5.19 -10.08 3.58
N VAL A 203 -4.58 -8.90 3.68
CA VAL A 203 -4.32 -8.21 4.97
C VAL A 203 -5.25 -7.03 5.23
N SER A 204 -5.85 -6.47 4.18
CA SER A 204 -6.88 -5.43 4.27
C SER A 204 -7.83 -5.59 3.09
N ASP A 205 -9.13 -5.64 3.36
CA ASP A 205 -10.20 -5.52 2.37
C ASP A 205 -11.24 -4.57 2.98
N ALA A 206 -11.38 -3.39 2.38
CA ALA A 206 -12.20 -2.33 2.98
C ALA A 206 -12.73 -1.34 1.94
N ARG A 207 -13.99 -0.92 2.14
CA ARG A 207 -14.59 0.22 1.43
C ARG A 207 -14.35 1.54 2.17
N GLY A 208 -14.33 2.62 1.42
CA GLY A 208 -14.10 3.97 1.93
C GLY A 208 -13.56 4.89 0.84
N THR A 209 -13.70 6.20 1.01
CA THR A 209 -13.15 7.21 0.08
C THR A 209 -11.65 6.96 -0.18
N THR A 210 -11.28 6.83 -1.45
CA THR A 210 -9.90 6.57 -1.93
C THR A 210 -9.31 7.73 -2.73
N ILE A 211 -10.09 8.78 -2.98
CA ILE A 211 -9.74 9.94 -3.80
C ILE A 211 -10.08 11.24 -3.08
N LEU A 212 -9.42 12.35 -3.40
CA LEU A 212 -9.86 13.64 -2.89
C LEU A 212 -11.18 14.03 -3.58
N SER A 213 -12.19 14.39 -2.79
CA SER A 213 -13.44 14.95 -3.31
C SER A 213 -13.54 16.46 -3.09
N GLN A 214 -14.27 17.14 -3.97
CA GLN A 214 -14.64 18.53 -3.79
C GLN A 214 -15.42 18.75 -2.48
N GLU A 215 -16.24 17.78 -2.08
CA GLU A 215 -16.96 17.78 -0.81
C GLU A 215 -16.03 17.91 0.40
N ILE A 216 -14.94 17.14 0.44
CA ILE A 216 -13.95 17.20 1.53
C ILE A 216 -13.22 18.54 1.53
N VAL A 217 -12.85 19.04 0.35
CA VAL A 217 -12.16 20.34 0.22
C VAL A 217 -13.04 21.49 0.69
N SER A 218 -14.30 21.52 0.28
CA SER A 218 -15.26 22.58 0.65
C SER A 218 -15.60 22.62 2.15
N GLN A 219 -15.24 21.61 2.94
CA GLN A 219 -15.30 21.67 4.42
C GLN A 219 -14.16 22.50 5.04
N HIS A 220 -13.15 22.87 4.25
CA HIS A 220 -11.88 23.45 4.72
C HIS A 220 -11.39 24.66 3.93
N ALA A 221 -11.71 24.76 2.63
CA ALA A 221 -11.28 25.85 1.76
C ALA A 221 -12.27 26.09 0.61
N ASP A 222 -12.43 27.34 0.19
CA ASP A 222 -13.18 27.72 -1.02
C ASP A 222 -12.25 27.65 -2.26
N ILE A 223 -11.86 26.43 -2.62
CA ILE A 223 -11.07 26.14 -3.83
C ILE A 223 -11.72 25.00 -4.60
N ARG A 224 -11.57 25.02 -5.93
CA ARG A 224 -11.98 23.92 -6.81
C ARG A 224 -10.86 22.92 -6.99
N VAL A 225 -11.19 21.63 -6.93
CA VAL A 225 -10.25 20.53 -7.21
C VAL A 225 -10.78 19.58 -8.27
N GLN A 226 -9.87 18.88 -8.94
CA GLN A 226 -10.21 17.78 -9.84
C GLN A 226 -10.21 16.46 -9.04
N GLU A 227 -11.28 15.66 -9.12
CA GLU A 227 -11.43 14.42 -8.36
C GLU A 227 -10.70 13.24 -9.06
N GLN A 228 -9.38 13.35 -9.17
CA GLN A 228 -8.51 12.44 -9.93
C GLN A 228 -7.26 12.00 -9.16
N VAL A 229 -6.52 11.02 -9.68
CA VAL A 229 -5.13 10.70 -9.31
C VAL A 229 -4.27 10.59 -10.57
N ASP A 230 -2.99 10.93 -10.48
CA ASP A 230 -2.06 10.96 -11.62
C ASP A 230 -0.60 10.65 -11.22
N ARG A 231 -0.39 10.19 -9.97
CA ARG A 231 0.92 9.87 -9.41
C ARG A 231 0.89 8.60 -8.58
N PHE A 232 1.81 7.70 -8.88
CA PHE A 232 2.17 6.58 -8.02
C PHE A 232 3.60 6.81 -7.54
N GLN A 233 3.84 6.74 -6.23
CA GLN A 233 5.18 6.65 -5.67
C GLN A 233 5.34 5.32 -4.96
N VAL A 234 6.52 4.73 -5.05
CA VAL A 234 6.91 3.51 -4.34
C VAL A 234 8.32 3.67 -3.78
N GLY A 235 8.51 3.32 -2.52
CA GLY A 235 9.78 3.50 -1.85
C GLY A 235 9.64 3.69 -0.35
N LEU A 236 10.43 4.60 0.21
CA LEU A 236 10.63 4.71 1.64
C LEU A 236 10.48 6.16 2.13
N THR A 237 9.37 6.47 2.79
CA THR A 237 9.23 7.69 3.60
C THR A 237 9.13 7.37 5.10
N ALA A 238 10.13 7.75 5.91
CA ALA A 238 10.35 7.26 7.28
C ALA A 238 10.22 8.35 8.38
N ASN A 239 9.09 9.05 8.42
CA ASN A 239 8.96 10.35 9.12
C ASN A 239 8.99 10.37 10.65
N SER A 240 8.80 9.22 11.32
CA SER A 240 8.71 9.18 12.80
C SER A 240 9.76 8.27 13.44
N ASN A 241 10.73 7.79 12.67
CA ASN A 241 11.86 7.04 13.19
C ASN A 241 12.95 7.98 13.72
N LYS A 242 13.63 7.55 14.79
CA LYS A 242 14.74 8.29 15.41
C LYS A 242 16.07 8.08 14.66
N GLN A 243 16.22 6.90 14.06
CA GLN A 243 17.34 6.51 13.22
C GLN A 243 16.91 6.53 11.74
N ALA A 244 17.90 6.45 10.84
CA ALA A 244 17.62 6.21 9.43
C ALA A 244 16.97 4.83 9.25
N VAL A 245 16.16 4.70 8.21
CA VAL A 245 15.58 3.43 7.77
C VAL A 245 16.20 3.10 6.42
N GLY A 246 16.59 1.84 6.22
CA GLY A 246 17.03 1.31 4.93
C GLY A 246 16.11 0.16 4.51
N MET A 247 15.85 0.03 3.22
CA MET A 247 15.14 -1.13 2.66
C MET A 247 15.64 -1.40 1.24
N PHE A 248 15.34 -2.59 0.71
CA PHE A 248 15.49 -2.89 -0.70
C PHE A 248 14.12 -3.02 -1.36
N LEU A 249 14.04 -2.60 -2.62
CA LEU A 249 12.86 -2.56 -3.46
C LEU A 249 13.16 -3.28 -4.79
N ASP A 250 12.24 -4.13 -5.23
CA ASP A 250 12.34 -4.86 -6.50
C ASP A 250 10.95 -5.17 -7.08
N ASP A 251 10.91 -5.64 -8.34
CA ASP A 251 9.71 -6.14 -9.04
C ASP A 251 8.48 -5.22 -8.88
N VAL A 252 8.66 -3.95 -9.22
CA VAL A 252 7.58 -2.96 -9.10
C VAL A 252 6.67 -3.08 -10.31
N ARG A 253 5.36 -3.16 -10.08
CA ARG A 253 4.35 -3.16 -11.13
C ARG A 253 3.28 -2.10 -10.87
N PHE A 254 2.85 -1.42 -11.93
CA PHE A 254 1.69 -0.55 -11.93
C PHE A 254 0.79 -0.96 -13.10
N CYS A 255 -0.49 -1.11 -12.83
CA CYS A 255 -1.43 -1.66 -13.79
C CYS A 255 -2.82 -1.09 -13.56
N ARG A 256 -3.46 -0.62 -14.63
CA ARG A 256 -4.88 -0.26 -14.65
C ARG A 256 -5.70 -1.49 -15.03
N LEU A 257 -6.71 -1.81 -14.23
CA LEU A 257 -7.69 -2.88 -14.46
C LEU A 257 -8.98 -2.33 -15.08
#